data_AF-A0AAW7DQX9-F1
#
_entry.id   AF-A0AAW7DQX9-F1
#
_cell.length_a   1.000
_cell.length_b   1.000
_cell.length_c   1.000
_cell.angle_alpha   90.00
_cell.angle_beta   90.00
_cell.angle_gamma   90.00
#
_symmetry.space_group_name_H-M   'P 1'
#
loop_
_entity.id
_entity.type
_entity.pdbx_description
1 polymer ?
#
loop_
_entity_poly.entity_id
_entity_poly.type
_entity_poly.pdbx_seq_one_letter_code
_entity_poly.pdbx_strand_id
1 'polypeptide(L)'
;MKNISTTHRLHPQPTARNVAIWLIKYYRITRGNELSVYWGLPYWVDNYEAIHMWVKKLKQQQRPAGRTLGDVRRMFEEQLPI
;
A
#
# COMPACT_ATOMS: atom_id res chain seq x y z
N MET A 1 -22.47 -11.91 -38.21
CA MET A 1 -22.25 -10.94 -37.10
C MET A 1 -20.99 -11.36 -36.36
N LYS A 2 -19.98 -10.49 -36.27
CA LYS A 2 -18.73 -10.79 -35.53
C LYS A 2 -18.93 -10.38 -34.08
N ASN A 3 -19.03 -11.35 -33.17
CA ASN A 3 -19.04 -11.10 -31.74
C ASN A 3 -17.60 -10.79 -31.30
N ILE A 4 -17.30 -9.51 -31.15
CA ILE A 4 -16.02 -9.05 -30.61
C ILE A 4 -16.14 -9.21 -29.10
N SER A 5 -15.72 -10.36 -28.57
CA SER A 5 -15.54 -10.53 -27.13
C SER A 5 -14.42 -9.60 -26.69
N THR A 6 -14.77 -8.43 -26.16
CA THR A 6 -13.85 -7.52 -25.49
C THR A 6 -13.34 -8.23 -24.24
N THR A 7 -12.20 -8.90 -24.38
CA THR A 7 -11.41 -9.37 -23.25
C THR A 7 -10.98 -8.13 -22.47
N HIS A 8 -11.79 -7.71 -21.50
CA HIS A 8 -11.36 -6.79 -20.45
C HIS A 8 -10.11 -7.40 -19.86
N ARG A 9 -8.93 -6.88 -20.23
CA ARG A 9 -7.69 -7.15 -19.52
C ARG A 9 -7.89 -6.57 -18.13
N LEU A 10 -8.43 -7.37 -17.23
CA LEU A 10 -8.42 -7.11 -15.80
C LEU A 10 -6.95 -7.09 -15.43
N HIS A 11 -6.31 -5.92 -15.49
CA HIS A 11 -5.01 -5.74 -14.90
C HIS A 11 -5.15 -6.15 -13.44
N PRO A 12 -4.45 -7.20 -12.99
CA PRO A 12 -4.64 -7.69 -11.63
C PRO A 12 -4.26 -6.56 -10.68
N GLN A 13 -5.20 -6.20 -9.80
CA GLN A 13 -4.95 -5.17 -8.80
C GLN A 13 -3.70 -5.58 -7.99
N PRO A 14 -2.73 -4.68 -7.78
CA PRO A 14 -1.48 -5.04 -7.12
C PRO A 14 -1.76 -5.58 -5.73
N THR A 15 -1.03 -6.61 -5.30
CA THR A 15 -1.20 -7.22 -3.98
C THR A 15 -0.81 -6.23 -2.87
N ALA A 16 -1.24 -6.46 -1.62
CA ALA A 16 -0.80 -5.65 -0.48
C ALA A 16 0.73 -5.63 -0.36
N ARG A 17 1.35 -6.80 -0.56
CA ARG A 17 2.80 -6.96 -0.59
C ARG A 17 3.47 -6.09 -1.68
N ASN A 18 2.94 -6.12 -2.90
CA ASN A 18 3.51 -5.32 -4.00
C ASN A 18 3.41 -3.82 -3.74
N VAL A 19 2.27 -3.37 -3.20
CA VAL A 19 2.07 -1.97 -2.84
C VAL A 19 3.00 -1.55 -1.70
N ALA A 20 3.15 -2.36 -0.66
CA ALA A 20 4.07 -2.08 0.45
C ALA A 20 5.53 -1.97 -0.03
N ILE A 21 5.99 -2.93 -0.85
CA ILE A 21 7.34 -2.90 -1.45
C ILE A 21 7.54 -1.63 -2.28
N TRP A 22 6.52 -1.25 -3.06
CA TRP A 22 6.58 -0.04 -3.86
C TRP A 22 6.70 1.22 -2.99
N LEU A 23 5.90 1.36 -1.92
CA LEU A 23 5.98 2.49 -0.99
C LEU A 23 7.34 2.58 -0.30
N ILE A 24 7.85 1.44 0.20
CA ILE A 24 9.18 1.36 0.82
C ILE A 24 10.26 1.88 -0.13
N LYS A 25 10.23 1.46 -1.40
CA LYS A 25 11.19 1.90 -2.42
C LYS A 25 10.99 3.38 -2.78
N TYR A 26 9.76 3.82 -2.95
CA TYR A 26 9.41 5.17 -3.39
C TYR A 26 9.88 6.22 -2.37
N TYR A 27 9.63 5.99 -1.07
CA TYR A 27 10.06 6.88 0.01
C TYR A 27 11.45 6.57 0.56
N ARG A 28 12.15 5.60 -0.02
CA ARG A 28 13.48 5.14 0.44
C ARG A 28 13.50 4.82 1.94
N ILE A 29 12.40 4.23 2.43
CA ILE A 29 12.27 3.85 3.84
C ILE A 29 13.38 2.86 4.18
N THR A 30 14.16 3.17 5.20
CA THR A 30 15.20 2.28 5.71
C THR A 30 14.58 1.22 6.61
N ARG A 31 15.28 0.09 6.71
CA ARG A 31 14.97 -0.90 7.73
C ARG A 31 15.39 -0.32 9.09
N GLY A 32 14.48 -0.37 10.06
CA GLY A 32 14.57 0.29 11.35
C GLY A 32 13.22 0.16 12.06
N ASN A 33 12.98 0.88 13.14
CA ASN A 33 11.71 0.86 13.87
C ASN A 33 11.18 2.28 14.18
N GLU A 34 11.76 3.31 13.59
CA GLU A 34 11.39 4.71 13.86
C GLU A 34 9.97 5.00 13.37
N LEU A 35 9.59 4.51 12.20
CA LEU A 35 8.25 4.69 11.64
C LEU A 35 7.22 3.86 12.41
N SER A 36 7.58 2.63 12.80
CA SER A 36 6.68 1.79 13.58
C SER A 36 6.43 2.38 14.97
N VAL A 37 7.46 2.90 15.64
CA VAL A 37 7.35 3.63 16.91
C VAL A 37 6.51 4.90 16.75
N TYR A 38 6.73 5.69 15.69
CA TYR A 38 5.90 6.85 15.39
C TYR A 38 4.41 6.48 15.23
N TRP A 39 4.12 5.30 14.67
CA TRP A 39 2.76 4.77 14.54
C TRP A 39 2.22 4.09 15.81
N GLY A 40 2.96 4.11 16.92
CA GLY A 40 2.56 3.47 18.18
C GLY A 40 2.55 1.94 18.13
N LEU A 41 3.30 1.33 17.20
CA LEU A 41 3.47 -0.11 17.13
C LEU A 41 4.56 -0.58 18.11
N PRO A 42 4.55 -1.86 18.51
CA PRO A 42 5.60 -2.41 19.37
C PRO A 42 7.00 -2.24 18.77
N TYR A 43 8.01 -2.01 19.63
CA TYR A 43 9.38 -1.69 19.22
C TYR A 43 10.08 -2.76 18.36
N TRP A 44 9.61 -4.01 18.42
CA TRP A 44 10.13 -5.14 17.62
C TRP A 44 9.53 -5.21 16.22
N VAL A 45 8.51 -4.41 15.91
CA VAL A 45 7.96 -4.29 14.56
C VAL A 45 8.88 -3.36 13.77
N ASP A 46 9.46 -3.85 12.68
CA ASP A 46 10.27 -3.00 11.81
C ASP A 46 9.38 -2.15 10.87
N ASN A 47 9.97 -1.09 10.31
CA ASN A 47 9.29 -0.15 9.42
C ASN A 47 8.63 -0.88 8.23
N TYR A 48 9.19 -1.98 7.75
CA TYR A 48 8.67 -2.68 6.58
C TYR A 48 7.43 -3.48 6.94
N GLU A 49 7.45 -4.18 8.07
CA GLU A 49 6.30 -4.91 8.58
C GLU A 49 5.16 -3.94 8.93
N ALA A 50 5.48 -2.81 9.56
CA ALA A 50 4.52 -1.75 9.83
C ALA A 50 3.79 -1.29 8.55
N ILE A 51 4.54 -0.97 7.49
CA ILE A 51 3.97 -0.57 6.19
C ILE A 51 3.12 -1.69 5.60
N HIS A 52 3.58 -2.94 5.68
CA HIS A 52 2.82 -4.08 5.16
C HIS A 52 1.48 -4.26 5.89
N MET A 53 1.47 -4.14 7.23
CA MET A 53 0.27 -4.16 8.05
C MET A 53 -0.69 -3.03 7.68
N TRP A 54 -0.18 -1.80 7.50
CA TRP A 54 -0.98 -0.65 7.10
C TRP A 54 -1.63 -0.86 5.73
N VAL A 55 -0.87 -1.29 4.72
CA VAL A 55 -1.42 -1.57 3.37
C VAL A 55 -2.45 -2.70 3.41
N LYS A 56 -2.21 -3.75 4.21
CA LYS A 56 -3.14 -4.87 4.37
C LYS A 56 -4.46 -4.38 4.97
N LYS A 57 -4.42 -3.58 6.03
CA LYS A 57 -5.60 -2.96 6.65
C LYS A 57 -6.34 -2.05 5.67
N LEU A 58 -5.62 -1.19 4.94
CA LEU A 58 -6.17 -0.30 3.93
C LEU A 58 -6.91 -1.07 2.82
N LYS A 59 -6.40 -2.24 2.43
CA LYS A 59 -7.01 -3.08 1.39
C LYS A 59 -8.24 -3.87 1.86
N GLN A 60 -8.39 -4.09 3.17
CA GLN A 60 -9.54 -4.74 3.80
C GLN A 60 -10.71 -3.77 4.04
N GLN A 61 -10.42 -2.47 4.17
CA GLN A 61 -11.46 -1.45 4.27
C GLN A 61 -12.32 -1.40 3.01
N GLN A 62 -13.63 -1.17 3.19
CA GLN A 62 -14.58 -1.02 2.09
C GLN A 62 -14.11 0.13 1.19
N ARG A 63 -13.78 -0.20 -0.06
CA ARG A 63 -13.13 0.75 -0.97
C ARG A 63 -14.18 1.61 -1.65
N PRO A 64 -13.96 2.93 -1.78
CA PRO A 64 -14.55 3.68 -2.88
C PRO A 64 -14.12 3.00 -4.18
N ALA A 65 -15.07 2.81 -5.11
CA ALA A 65 -14.74 2.28 -6.44
C ALA A 65 -13.65 3.16 -7.07
N GLY A 66 -12.58 2.53 -7.59
CA GLY A 66 -11.54 3.25 -8.33
C GLY A 66 -10.34 3.77 -7.54
N ARG A 67 -10.14 3.43 -6.26
CA ARG A 67 -8.89 3.80 -5.53
C ARG A 67 -7.64 3.40 -6.33
N THR A 68 -6.83 4.38 -6.70
CA THR A 68 -5.61 4.23 -7.50
C THR A 68 -4.36 4.03 -6.64
N LEU A 69 -3.23 3.66 -7.25
CA LEU A 69 -1.93 3.69 -6.57
C LEU A 69 -1.54 5.10 -6.12
N GLY A 70 -1.92 6.14 -6.87
CA GLY A 70 -1.67 7.53 -6.51
C GLY A 70 -2.43 7.95 -5.26
N ASP A 71 -3.65 7.45 -5.06
CA ASP A 71 -4.42 7.70 -3.84
C ASP A 71 -3.79 7.01 -2.63
N VAL A 72 -3.38 5.75 -2.79
CA VAL A 72 -2.67 5.02 -1.73
C VAL A 72 -1.38 5.73 -1.34
N ARG A 73 -0.65 6.28 -2.32
CA ARG A 73 0.54 7.08 -2.09
C ARG A 73 0.24 8.31 -1.23
N ARG A 74 -0.77 9.10 -1.61
CA ARG A 74 -1.16 10.31 -0.88
C ARG A 74 -1.58 9.98 0.56
N MET A 75 -2.39 8.95 0.73
CA MET A 75 -2.79 8.48 2.06
C MET A 75 -1.59 8.01 2.90
N PHE A 76 -0.56 7.45 2.25
CA PHE A 76 0.66 7.03 2.94
C PHE A 76 1.53 8.22 3.33
N GLU A 77 1.62 9.26 2.49
CA GLU A 77 2.34 10.51 2.82
C GLU A 77 1.81 11.13 4.12
N GLU A 78 0.49 11.10 4.33
CA GLU A 78 -0.15 11.56 5.57
C GLU A 78 0.23 10.74 6.81
N GLN A 79 0.81 9.55 6.64
CA GLN A 79 1.29 8.72 7.74
C GLN A 79 2.78 8.90 8.04
N LEU A 80 3.52 9.65 7.22
CA LEU A 80 4.95 9.84 7.46
C LEU A 80 5.18 10.90 8.55
N PRO A 81 6.17 10.73 9.44
CA PRO A 81 6.63 11.79 10.32
C PRO A 81 7.31 12.85 9.44
N ILE A 82 6.70 14.04 9.36
CA ILE A 82 7.20 15.20 8.60
C ILE A 82 8.30 15.91 9.39
#